data_AF-A0A3M1PUA1-F1
#
_entry.id   AF-A0A3M1PUA1-F1
#
_cell.length_a   1.000
_cell.length_b   1.000
_cell.length_c   1.000
_cell.angle_alpha   90.00
_cell.angle_beta   90.00
_cell.angle_gamma   90.00
#
_symmetry.space_group_name_H-M   'P 1'
#
loop_
_entity.id
_entity.type
_entity.pdbx_description
1 polymer ?
#
loop_
_entity_poly.entity_id
_entity_poly.type
_entity_poly.pdbx_seq_one_letter_code
_entity_poly.pdbx_strand_id
1 'polypeptide(L)'
;MLMSAKGAAKGVLLAFVVFSVGYLVFSEASVRNEADSQKAADKHEAEPVAGADAPTTAPAHHVIAYYFHNTQRCPTCRRIEQLAARTLREQFPTELESGLLEWRVLNMEEPPNEHFVRDFRLVTSSLVLVDLRAGRQRDYVVLEKVWQLVHEDEGEFARYVADAVRKFLDS
;
A
#
# COMPACT_ATOMS: atom_id res chain seq x y z
N MET A 1 -4.97 -63.13 -12.83
CA MET A 1 -4.76 -62.72 -11.42
C MET A 1 -4.03 -61.39 -11.42
N LEU A 2 -4.73 -60.26 -11.26
CA LEU A 2 -4.10 -58.97 -10.97
C LEU A 2 -5.00 -58.19 -10.02
N MET A 3 -4.49 -57.99 -8.80
CA MET A 3 -5.17 -57.38 -7.66
C MET A 3 -5.14 -55.85 -7.72
N SER A 4 -6.28 -55.28 -7.32
CA SER A 4 -6.64 -53.92 -6.91
C SER A 4 -5.55 -52.89 -6.56
N ALA A 5 -5.55 -51.77 -7.29
CA ALA A 5 -4.78 -50.55 -7.04
C ALA A 5 -5.53 -49.53 -6.14
N LYS A 6 -5.78 -49.88 -4.87
CA LYS A 6 -6.40 -48.94 -3.89
C LYS A 6 -5.51 -48.62 -2.67
N GLY A 7 -4.24 -49.06 -2.67
CA GLY A 7 -3.31 -48.85 -1.55
C GLY A 7 -2.33 -47.67 -1.71
N ALA A 8 -2.09 -47.16 -2.92
CA ALA A 8 -0.97 -46.24 -3.16
C ALA A 8 -1.22 -44.79 -2.72
N ALA A 9 -2.49 -44.33 -2.63
CA ALA A 9 -2.81 -42.93 -2.37
C ALA A 9 -2.64 -42.51 -0.89
N LYS A 10 -2.78 -43.43 0.08
CA LYS A 10 -2.66 -43.11 1.50
C LYS A 10 -1.21 -42.91 1.95
N GLY A 11 -0.25 -43.55 1.30
CA GLY A 11 1.18 -43.40 1.61
C GLY A 11 1.74 -42.03 1.20
N VAL A 12 1.24 -41.47 0.09
CA VAL A 12 1.68 -40.17 -0.43
C VAL A 12 1.18 -39.01 0.43
N LEU A 13 -0.06 -39.09 0.95
CA LEU A 13 -0.63 -38.08 1.84
C LEU A 13 0.10 -38.02 3.21
N LEU A 14 0.45 -39.18 3.78
CA LEU A 14 1.19 -39.23 5.05
C LEU A 14 2.63 -38.72 4.89
N ALA A 15 3.28 -38.98 3.77
CA ALA A 15 4.62 -38.45 3.49
C ALA A 15 4.62 -36.92 3.36
N PHE A 16 3.60 -36.32 2.73
CA PHE A 16 3.50 -34.87 2.58
C PHE A 16 3.26 -34.17 3.93
N VAL A 17 2.40 -34.75 4.79
CA VAL A 17 2.12 -34.19 6.14
C VAL A 17 3.37 -34.24 7.04
N VAL A 18 4.13 -35.34 7.03
CA VAL A 18 5.37 -35.44 7.80
C VAL A 18 6.44 -34.49 7.28
N PHE A 19 6.53 -34.29 5.96
CA PHE A 19 7.47 -33.34 5.35
C PHE A 19 7.12 -31.88 5.71
N SER A 20 5.83 -31.50 5.70
CA SER A 20 5.40 -30.15 6.08
C SER A 20 5.62 -29.84 7.57
N VAL A 21 5.36 -30.80 8.47
CA VAL A 21 5.62 -30.62 9.91
C VAL A 21 7.11 -30.63 10.20
N GLY A 22 7.89 -31.49 9.53
CA GLY A 22 9.35 -31.51 9.63
C GLY A 22 10.00 -30.21 9.14
N TYR A 23 9.48 -29.60 8.07
CA TYR A 23 9.98 -28.32 7.56
C TYR A 23 9.74 -27.17 8.53
N LEU A 24 8.58 -27.11 9.21
CA LEU A 24 8.29 -26.07 10.20
C LEU A 24 9.23 -26.16 11.41
N VAL A 25 9.50 -27.37 11.91
CA VAL A 25 10.44 -27.56 13.04
C VAL A 25 11.89 -27.30 12.62
N PHE A 26 12.28 -27.65 11.39
CA PHE A 26 13.61 -27.33 10.86
C PHE A 26 13.80 -25.82 10.64
N SER A 27 12.75 -25.09 10.24
CA SER A 27 12.82 -23.64 10.00
C SER A 27 13.01 -22.80 11.26
N GLU A 28 12.56 -23.27 12.43
CA GLU A 28 12.81 -22.58 13.70
C GLU A 28 14.25 -22.79 14.22
N ALA A 29 14.95 -23.84 13.78
CA ALA A 29 16.31 -24.15 14.20
C ALA A 29 17.40 -23.49 13.34
N SER A 30 17.11 -23.16 12.08
CA SER A 30 18.09 -22.57 11.14
C SER A 30 18.18 -21.05 11.20
N VAL A 31 17.14 -20.34 11.67
CA VAL A 31 17.16 -18.87 11.79
C VAL A 31 18.00 -18.39 12.98
N ARG A 32 18.25 -19.24 13.99
CA ARG A 32 19.06 -18.87 15.16
C ARG A 32 20.57 -18.99 14.93
N ASN A 33 21.00 -19.56 13.80
CA ASN A 33 22.40 -19.89 13.53
C ASN A 33 23.08 -18.95 12.51
N GLU A 34 22.35 -18.00 11.91
CA GLU A 34 22.92 -16.92 11.08
C GLU A 34 23.16 -15.61 11.86
N ALA A 35 22.97 -15.62 13.19
CA ALA A 35 23.18 -14.46 14.05
C ALA A 35 24.56 -14.42 14.76
N ASP A 36 25.44 -15.41 14.54
CA ASP A 36 26.72 -15.56 15.28
C ASP A 36 27.98 -15.59 14.38
N SER A 37 27.98 -14.91 13.22
CA SER A 37 29.21 -14.79 12.44
C SER A 37 29.27 -13.52 11.59
N GLN A 38 29.31 -12.38 12.28
CA GLN A 38 30.06 -11.21 11.81
C GLN A 38 30.34 -10.27 12.99
N LYS A 39 31.35 -10.63 13.79
CA LYS A 39 31.99 -9.77 14.78
C LYS A 39 33.50 -9.90 14.62
N ALA A 40 34.16 -8.73 14.52
CA ALA A 40 35.59 -8.45 14.28
C ALA A 40 35.95 -8.32 12.78
N ALA A 41 36.46 -7.20 12.27
CA ALA A 41 37.03 -6.01 12.90
C ALA A 41 36.98 -4.84 11.90
N ASP A 42 36.61 -3.64 12.35
CA ASP A 42 37.42 -2.46 12.07
C ASP A 42 37.18 -1.39 13.14
N LYS A 43 38.27 -0.80 13.57
CA LYS A 43 38.39 0.14 14.68
C LYS A 43 38.48 1.54 14.06
N HIS A 44 37.44 2.35 14.20
CA HIS A 44 37.61 3.79 14.14
C HIS A 44 36.74 4.49 15.18
N GLU A 45 37.44 5.30 15.97
CA GLU A 45 36.93 6.17 17.00
C GLU A 45 36.42 7.46 16.35
N ALA A 46 35.18 7.84 16.66
CA ALA A 46 34.69 9.21 16.59
C ALA A 46 33.48 9.38 17.55
N GLU A 47 33.45 10.54 18.17
CA GLU A 47 32.70 11.02 19.34
C GLU A 47 31.16 10.82 19.40
N PRO A 48 30.55 10.99 20.59
CA PRO A 48 29.15 10.71 20.82
C PRO A 48 28.27 11.83 20.29
N VAL A 49 27.42 11.52 19.30
CA VAL A 49 26.26 12.34 18.98
C VAL A 49 25.01 11.65 19.49
N ALA A 50 24.56 12.10 20.66
CA ALA A 50 23.18 11.96 21.08
C ALA A 50 22.28 12.60 20.01
N GLY A 51 21.34 11.83 19.47
CA GLY A 51 20.50 12.33 18.38
C GLY A 51 19.46 11.33 17.89
N ALA A 52 18.56 10.93 18.79
CA ALA A 52 17.19 10.51 18.51
C ALA A 52 16.99 9.34 17.51
N ASP A 53 16.96 8.14 18.08
CA ASP A 53 15.87 7.21 17.76
C ASP A 53 14.54 7.92 18.01
N ALA A 54 13.80 8.18 16.94
CA ALA A 54 12.36 8.16 16.99
C ALA A 54 11.90 7.25 15.85
N PRO A 55 11.29 6.07 16.14
CA PRO A 55 10.38 5.52 15.16
C PRO A 55 9.27 6.57 15.02
N THR A 56 9.22 7.26 13.89
CA THR A 56 8.02 7.98 13.46
C THR A 56 6.90 6.95 13.48
N THR A 57 6.19 6.91 14.60
CA THR A 57 5.03 6.07 14.76
C THR A 57 4.05 6.62 13.75
N ALA A 58 3.85 5.87 12.65
CA ALA A 58 2.90 6.24 11.62
C ALA A 58 1.61 6.68 12.33
N PRO A 59 1.08 7.87 11.99
CA PRO A 59 0.00 8.46 12.75
C PRO A 59 -1.15 7.44 12.85
N ALA A 60 -1.76 7.38 14.03
CA ALA A 60 -2.81 6.41 14.32
C ALA A 60 -3.97 6.50 13.31
N HIS A 61 -4.09 7.66 12.66
CA HIS A 61 -4.90 7.95 11.50
C HIS A 61 -4.08 8.69 10.43
N HIS A 62 -4.15 8.23 9.18
CA HIS A 62 -3.83 9.06 8.02
C HIS A 62 -4.69 8.67 6.82
N VAL A 63 -4.84 9.63 5.92
CA VAL A 63 -5.60 9.50 4.67
C VAL A 63 -4.61 9.39 3.52
N ILE A 64 -4.82 8.43 2.61
CA ILE A 64 -4.09 8.39 1.34
C ILE A 64 -5.03 8.77 0.20
N ALA A 65 -4.66 9.80 -0.54
CA ALA A 65 -5.24 10.15 -1.81
C ALA A 65 -4.43 9.49 -2.94
N TYR A 66 -4.97 8.43 -3.51
CA TYR A 66 -4.41 7.75 -4.67
C TYR A 66 -4.96 8.31 -5.97
N TYR A 67 -4.08 8.54 -6.94
CA TYR A 67 -4.45 8.63 -8.34
C TYR A 67 -3.94 7.42 -9.10
N PHE A 68 -4.87 6.54 -9.47
CA PHE A 68 -4.59 5.36 -10.29
C PHE A 68 -4.67 5.72 -11.76
N HIS A 69 -3.70 5.24 -12.54
CA HIS A 69 -3.70 5.38 -14.00
C HIS A 69 -3.18 4.11 -14.68
N ASN A 70 -3.43 4.01 -15.99
CA ASN A 70 -2.76 3.00 -16.83
C ASN A 70 -1.44 3.55 -17.36
N THR A 71 -0.60 2.70 -17.96
CA THR A 71 0.64 3.10 -18.63
C THR A 71 0.35 4.14 -19.71
N GLN A 72 -0.70 3.92 -20.50
CA GLN A 72 -1.15 4.89 -21.48
C GLN A 72 -2.08 5.92 -20.87
N ARG A 73 -1.62 7.18 -20.84
CA ARG A 73 -2.32 8.29 -20.20
C ARG A 73 -2.83 9.29 -21.22
N CYS A 74 -4.15 9.41 -21.32
CA CYS A 74 -4.77 10.42 -22.18
C CYS A 74 -4.64 11.84 -21.56
N PRO A 75 -4.89 12.91 -22.34
CA PRO A 75 -4.83 14.28 -21.83
C PRO A 75 -5.74 14.51 -20.61
N THR A 76 -6.94 13.94 -20.60
CA THR A 76 -7.88 14.04 -19.46
C THR A 76 -7.33 13.36 -18.21
N CYS A 77 -6.73 12.17 -18.32
CA CYS A 77 -6.09 11.52 -17.17
C CYS A 77 -4.96 12.38 -16.59
N ARG A 78 -4.18 13.06 -17.41
CA ARG A 78 -3.13 13.97 -16.91
C ARG A 78 -3.74 15.19 -16.22
N ARG A 79 -4.84 15.71 -16.76
CA ARG A 79 -5.52 16.87 -16.18
C ARG A 79 -6.18 16.59 -14.84
N ILE A 80 -6.85 15.44 -14.68
CA ILE A 80 -7.43 15.04 -13.38
C ILE A 80 -6.33 14.96 -12.32
N GLU A 81 -5.19 14.31 -12.63
CA GLU A 81 -4.05 14.25 -11.72
C GLU A 81 -3.56 15.64 -11.31
N GLN A 82 -3.35 16.52 -12.30
CA GLN A 82 -2.83 17.87 -12.07
C GLN A 82 -3.77 18.71 -11.20
N LEU A 83 -5.08 18.66 -11.48
CA LEU A 83 -6.08 19.38 -10.70
C LEU A 83 -6.16 18.83 -9.27
N ALA A 84 -6.23 17.51 -9.11
CA ALA A 84 -6.27 16.90 -7.78
C ALA A 84 -5.01 17.24 -6.97
N ALA A 85 -3.83 17.02 -7.54
CA ALA A 85 -2.57 17.30 -6.86
C ALA A 85 -2.41 18.80 -6.51
N ARG A 86 -2.89 19.70 -7.39
CA ARG A 86 -2.97 21.14 -7.10
C ARG A 86 -3.89 21.41 -5.90
N THR A 87 -5.13 20.91 -5.94
CA THR A 87 -6.11 21.08 -4.86
C THR A 87 -5.56 20.62 -3.52
N LEU A 88 -4.90 19.45 -3.49
CA LEU A 88 -4.31 18.93 -2.25
C LEU A 88 -3.19 19.84 -1.72
N ARG A 89 -2.27 20.25 -2.58
CA ARG A 89 -1.15 21.14 -2.19
C ARG A 89 -1.61 22.52 -1.73
N GLU A 90 -2.62 23.08 -2.38
CA GLU A 90 -3.11 24.42 -2.08
C GLU A 90 -4.00 24.45 -0.82
N GLN A 91 -4.79 23.39 -0.57
CA GLN A 91 -5.78 23.39 0.52
C GLN A 91 -5.38 22.57 1.76
N PHE A 92 -4.44 21.64 1.63
CA PHE A 92 -4.00 20.75 2.73
C PHE A 92 -2.47 20.70 2.88
N PRO A 93 -1.75 21.83 2.83
CA PRO A 93 -0.29 21.82 2.92
C PRO A 93 0.20 21.23 4.25
N THR A 94 -0.47 21.55 5.36
CA THR A 94 -0.08 21.09 6.70
C THR A 94 -0.31 19.59 6.89
N GLU A 95 -1.40 19.05 6.35
CA GLU A 95 -1.71 17.62 6.42
C GLU A 95 -0.75 16.80 5.55
N LEU A 96 -0.36 17.34 4.39
CA LEU A 96 0.68 16.76 3.54
C LEU A 96 2.05 16.78 4.23
N GLU A 97 2.42 17.90 4.85
CA GLU A 97 3.70 18.05 5.57
C GLU A 97 3.79 17.15 6.82
N SER A 98 2.69 17.01 7.55
CA SER A 98 2.61 16.17 8.76
C SER A 98 2.45 14.68 8.45
N GLY A 99 2.16 14.30 7.21
CA GLY A 99 1.86 12.93 6.81
C GLY A 99 0.47 12.44 7.23
N LEU A 100 -0.42 13.34 7.67
CA LEU A 100 -1.84 13.04 7.89
C LEU A 100 -2.59 12.81 6.57
N LEU A 101 -2.16 13.47 5.50
CA LEU A 101 -2.61 13.24 4.15
C LEU A 101 -1.40 12.85 3.29
N GLU A 102 -1.54 11.80 2.48
CA GLU A 102 -0.51 11.39 1.53
C GLU A 102 -1.05 11.41 0.11
N TRP A 103 -0.27 11.95 -0.83
CA TRP A 103 -0.58 11.90 -2.26
C TRP A 103 0.26 10.83 -2.96
N ARG A 104 -0.41 9.84 -3.56
CA ARG A 104 0.25 8.75 -4.29
C ARG A 104 -0.29 8.63 -5.71
N VAL A 105 0.59 8.61 -6.70
CA VAL A 105 0.24 8.36 -8.10
C VAL A 105 0.77 6.98 -8.47
N LEU A 106 -0.11 6.06 -8.87
CA LEU A 106 0.25 4.67 -9.15
C LEU A 106 -0.24 4.21 -10.52
N ASN A 107 0.64 3.50 -11.23
CA ASN A 107 0.24 2.73 -12.40
C ASN A 107 -0.36 1.39 -11.98
N MET A 108 -1.65 1.18 -12.25
CA MET A 108 -2.35 -0.04 -11.83
C MET A 108 -2.06 -1.25 -12.73
N GLU A 109 -1.34 -1.07 -13.84
CA GLU A 109 -0.88 -2.17 -14.71
C GLU A 109 0.48 -2.74 -14.26
N GLU A 110 1.09 -2.17 -13.22
CA GLU A 110 2.31 -2.72 -12.64
C GLU A 110 1.98 -3.88 -11.69
N PRO A 111 2.70 -5.03 -11.74
CA PRO A 111 2.41 -6.20 -10.91
C PRO A 111 2.17 -5.93 -9.41
N PRO A 112 2.93 -5.06 -8.72
CA PRO A 112 2.65 -4.76 -7.31
C PRO A 112 1.32 -4.02 -7.08
N ASN A 113 0.76 -3.36 -8.09
CA ASN A 113 -0.41 -2.47 -7.98
C ASN A 113 -1.70 -3.06 -8.57
N GLU A 114 -1.62 -4.14 -9.37
CA GLU A 114 -2.78 -4.75 -10.05
C GLU A 114 -3.94 -5.11 -9.12
N HIS A 115 -3.63 -5.45 -7.86
CA HIS A 115 -4.63 -5.79 -6.84
C HIS A 115 -5.64 -4.65 -6.58
N PHE A 116 -5.22 -3.38 -6.70
CA PHE A 116 -6.09 -2.22 -6.46
C PHE A 116 -7.28 -2.15 -7.41
N VAL A 117 -7.15 -2.71 -8.63
CA VAL A 117 -8.26 -2.77 -9.60
C VAL A 117 -9.44 -3.55 -9.01
N ARG A 118 -9.17 -4.70 -8.38
CA ARG A 118 -10.20 -5.51 -7.72
C ARG A 118 -10.64 -4.87 -6.40
N ASP A 119 -9.68 -4.39 -5.61
CA ASP A 119 -9.95 -3.97 -4.24
C ASP A 119 -10.79 -2.68 -4.19
N PHE A 120 -10.60 -1.77 -5.15
CA PHE A 120 -11.39 -0.54 -5.30
C PHE A 120 -12.37 -0.57 -6.48
N ARG A 121 -12.50 -1.71 -7.18
CA ARG A 121 -13.38 -1.91 -8.35
C ARG A 121 -13.14 -0.88 -9.45
N LEU A 122 -11.87 -0.60 -9.74
CA LEU A 122 -11.48 0.41 -10.71
C LEU A 122 -11.74 -0.09 -12.13
N VAL A 123 -12.37 0.74 -12.95
CA VAL A 123 -12.59 0.47 -14.39
C VAL A 123 -11.75 1.36 -15.30
N THR A 124 -11.22 2.47 -14.75
CA THR A 124 -10.45 3.47 -15.46
C THR A 124 -9.54 4.23 -14.48
N SER A 125 -8.80 5.22 -14.97
CA SER A 125 -8.02 6.12 -14.11
C SER A 125 -8.91 6.78 -13.06
N SER A 126 -8.52 6.73 -11.79
CA SER A 126 -9.43 7.02 -10.68
C SER A 126 -8.72 7.74 -9.55
N LEU A 127 -9.39 8.73 -8.97
CA LEU A 127 -8.99 9.36 -7.72
C LEU A 127 -9.71 8.64 -6.57
N VAL A 128 -8.96 8.08 -5.63
CA VAL A 128 -9.48 7.29 -4.51
C VAL A 128 -8.92 7.84 -3.21
N LEU A 129 -9.78 8.04 -2.21
CA LEU A 129 -9.36 8.35 -0.85
C LEU A 129 -9.47 7.09 0.01
N VAL A 130 -8.48 6.83 0.84
CA VAL A 130 -8.40 5.67 1.73
C VAL A 130 -8.10 6.16 3.15
N ASP A 131 -8.93 5.79 4.12
CA ASP A 131 -8.67 6.01 5.54
C ASP A 131 -7.88 4.81 6.09
N LEU A 132 -6.67 5.07 6.60
CA LEU A 132 -5.85 4.12 7.31
C LEU A 132 -5.80 4.44 8.80
N ARG A 133 -6.22 3.47 9.63
CA ARG A 133 -6.06 3.51 11.09
C ARG A 133 -5.19 2.38 11.58
N ALA A 134 -4.11 2.71 12.28
CA ALA A 134 -3.14 1.74 12.82
C ALA A 134 -2.71 0.71 11.76
N GLY A 135 -2.42 1.17 10.54
CA GLY A 135 -1.96 0.34 9.41
C GLY A 135 -3.03 -0.53 8.74
N ARG A 136 -4.32 -0.36 9.08
CA ARG A 136 -5.42 -1.06 8.40
C ARG A 136 -6.37 -0.08 7.74
N GLN A 137 -6.80 -0.41 6.52
CA GLN A 137 -7.86 0.29 5.83
C GLN A 137 -9.18 0.18 6.59
N ARG A 138 -9.81 1.32 6.84
CA ARG A 138 -11.13 1.42 7.48
C ARG A 138 -12.23 1.73 6.49
N ASP A 139 -11.98 2.68 5.61
CA ASP A 139 -12.92 3.10 4.58
C ASP A 139 -12.18 3.55 3.32
N TYR A 140 -12.92 3.62 2.21
CA TYR A 140 -12.43 4.22 0.98
C TYR A 140 -13.58 4.81 0.16
N VAL A 141 -13.27 5.79 -0.69
CA VAL A 141 -14.22 6.33 -1.67
C VAL A 141 -13.53 6.54 -3.01
N VAL A 142 -14.20 6.15 -4.09
CA VAL A 142 -13.82 6.49 -5.46
C VAL A 142 -14.53 7.79 -5.84
N LEU A 143 -13.78 8.83 -6.19
CA LEU A 143 -14.32 10.15 -6.49
C LEU A 143 -14.78 10.26 -7.95
N GLU A 144 -15.83 9.52 -8.33
CA GLU A 144 -16.26 9.39 -9.74
C GLU A 144 -16.60 10.73 -10.43
N LYS A 145 -17.14 11.71 -9.71
CA LYS A 145 -17.53 13.02 -10.27
C LYS A 145 -16.36 13.84 -10.81
N VAL A 146 -15.10 13.48 -10.52
CA VAL A 146 -13.93 14.15 -11.10
C VAL A 146 -13.95 14.10 -12.63
N TRP A 147 -14.51 13.05 -13.23
CA TRP A 147 -14.64 12.91 -14.68
C TRP A 147 -15.66 13.85 -15.30
N GLN A 148 -16.69 14.24 -14.54
CA GLN A 148 -17.69 15.22 -14.95
C GLN A 148 -17.10 16.63 -14.83
N LEU A 149 -16.44 16.91 -13.70
CA LEU A 149 -16.00 18.26 -13.35
C LEU A 149 -14.70 18.72 -14.03
N VAL A 150 -13.84 17.79 -14.48
CA VAL A 150 -12.48 18.11 -15.00
C VAL A 150 -12.43 19.15 -16.13
N HIS A 151 -13.48 19.24 -16.94
CA HIS A 151 -13.57 20.19 -18.06
C HIS A 151 -14.64 21.28 -17.87
N GLU A 152 -15.49 21.15 -16.87
CA GLU A 152 -16.63 22.04 -16.65
C GLU A 152 -16.23 23.22 -15.76
N ASP A 153 -15.77 22.94 -14.55
CA ASP A 153 -15.44 23.96 -13.56
C ASP A 153 -14.31 23.45 -12.63
N GLU A 154 -13.11 24.05 -12.77
CA GLU A 154 -11.96 23.71 -11.91
C GLU A 154 -12.21 24.04 -10.43
N GLY A 155 -12.98 25.07 -10.14
CA GLY A 155 -13.36 25.46 -8.78
C GLY A 155 -14.30 24.45 -8.15
N GLU A 156 -15.30 23.98 -8.89
CA GLU A 156 -16.18 22.91 -8.42
C GLU A 156 -15.42 21.59 -8.25
N PHE A 157 -14.53 21.25 -9.18
CA PHE A 157 -13.61 20.11 -9.05
C PHE A 157 -12.83 20.20 -7.74
N ALA A 158 -12.18 21.34 -7.48
CA ALA A 158 -11.35 21.54 -6.30
C ALA A 158 -12.16 21.45 -5.01
N ARG A 159 -13.36 22.05 -4.96
CA ARG A 159 -14.26 21.93 -3.80
C ARG A 159 -14.68 20.49 -3.57
N TYR A 160 -15.09 19.78 -4.61
CA TYR A 160 -15.52 18.38 -4.50
C TYR A 160 -14.44 17.48 -3.92
N VAL A 161 -13.20 17.59 -4.42
CA VAL A 161 -12.06 16.83 -3.90
C VAL A 161 -11.74 17.25 -2.46
N ALA A 162 -11.69 18.54 -2.17
CA ALA A 162 -11.36 19.03 -0.84
C ALA A 162 -12.40 18.64 0.22
N ASP A 163 -13.68 18.71 -0.09
CA ASP A 163 -14.74 18.33 0.84
C ASP A 163 -14.69 16.83 1.17
N ALA A 164 -14.38 15.99 0.17
CA ALA A 164 -14.16 14.57 0.40
C ALA A 164 -12.94 14.31 1.28
N VAL A 165 -11.83 15.02 1.07
CA VAL A 165 -10.62 14.90 1.89
C VAL A 165 -10.87 15.34 3.33
N ARG A 166 -11.52 16.49 3.55
CA ARG A 166 -11.89 16.97 4.90
C ARG A 166 -12.70 15.93 5.64
N LYS A 167 -13.71 15.36 4.99
CA LYS A 167 -14.53 14.30 5.59
C LYS A 167 -13.68 13.13 6.07
N PHE A 168 -12.70 12.68 5.28
CA PHE A 168 -11.82 11.58 5.65
C PHE A 168 -10.87 11.97 6.78
N LEU A 169 -10.32 13.19 6.77
CA LEU A 169 -9.45 13.70 7.82
C LEU A 169 -10.17 13.86 9.18
N ASP A 170 -11.45 14.23 9.16
CA ASP A 170 -12.28 14.45 10.35
C ASP A 170 -12.97 13.18 10.89
N SER A 171 -12.80 12.03 10.22
CA SER A 171 -13.46 10.76 10.57
C SER A 171 -12.86 10.06 11.81
#